data_AF-A0AAE4CMP9-F1
#
_entry.id   AF-A0AAE4CMP9-F1
#
_cell.length_a   1.000
_cell.length_b   1.000
_cell.length_c   1.000
_cell.angle_alpha   90.00
_cell.angle_beta   90.00
_cell.angle_gamma   90.00
#
_symmetry.space_group_name_H-M   'P 1'
#
loop_
_entity.id
_entity.type
_entity.pdbx_description
1 polymer ?
#
loop_
_entity_poly.entity_id
_entity_poly.type
_entity_poly.pdbx_seq_one_letter_code
_entity_poly.pdbx_strand_id
1 'polypeptide(L)'
;MLLSTAIAVGAQRVRELITDPARRPLWDGNENPAEAAAGQRIRSVGEVFTVALTKDGLRENNGVESDEERRPAGRQNPGVHER
;
A
#
# COMPACT_ATOMS: atom_id res chain seq x y z
N MET A 1 12.53 -13.43 -6.61
CA MET A 1 11.91 -14.18 -5.50
C MET A 1 10.97 -13.22 -4.80
N LEU A 2 9.66 -13.49 -4.80
CA LEU A 2 8.71 -12.64 -4.07
C LEU A 2 8.73 -13.05 -2.60
N LEU A 3 8.89 -12.09 -1.70
CA LEU A 3 8.74 -12.28 -0.26
C LEU A 3 7.31 -11.91 0.13
N SER A 4 6.65 -12.78 0.89
CA SER A 4 5.29 -12.55 1.38
C SER A 4 5.19 -12.97 2.85
N THR A 5 4.41 -12.21 3.62
CA THR A 5 4.11 -12.48 5.03
C THR A 5 2.67 -12.05 5.29
N ALA A 6 1.92 -12.87 6.03
CA ALA A 6 0.53 -12.58 6.36
C ALA A 6 0.43 -11.88 7.72
N ILE A 7 -0.37 -10.82 7.79
CA ILE A 7 -0.71 -10.10 9.01
C ILE A 7 -2.23 -9.92 9.10
N ALA A 8 -2.80 -10.04 10.30
CA ALA A 8 -4.24 -9.84 10.51
C ALA A 8 -4.56 -8.35 10.67
N VAL A 9 -5.10 -7.74 9.60
CA VAL A 9 -5.46 -6.32 9.55
C VAL A 9 -6.74 -6.15 8.74
N GLY A 10 -7.60 -5.21 9.16
CA GLY A 10 -8.82 -4.89 8.42
C GLY A 10 -8.52 -4.20 7.08
N ALA A 11 -9.20 -4.63 6.02
CA ALA A 11 -9.02 -4.08 4.67
C ALA A 11 -9.20 -2.55 4.60
N GLN A 12 -10.17 -2.02 5.35
CA GLN A 12 -10.41 -0.57 5.44
C GLN A 12 -9.20 0.19 5.98
N ARG A 13 -8.51 -0.36 6.99
CA ARG A 13 -7.30 0.26 7.57
C ARG A 13 -6.15 0.24 6.58
N VAL A 14 -5.95 -0.87 5.86
CA VAL A 14 -4.95 -0.93 4.78
C VAL A 14 -5.28 0.10 3.71
N ARG A 15 -6.54 0.17 3.27
CA ARG A 15 -6.99 1.13 2.26
C ARG A 15 -6.72 2.58 2.69
N GLU A 16 -7.06 2.96 3.92
CA GLU A 16 -6.80 4.29 4.46
C GLU A 16 -5.32 4.64 4.51
N LEU A 17 -4.45 3.64 4.66
CA LEU A 17 -3.00 3.81 4.68
C LEU A 17 -2.43 3.96 3.27
N ILE A 18 -2.81 3.09 2.34
CA ILE A 18 -2.23 3.04 0.98
C ILE A 18 -2.79 4.11 0.04
N THR A 19 -4.00 4.62 0.30
CA THR A 19 -4.63 5.67 -0.52
C THR A 19 -4.25 7.08 -0.10
N ASP A 20 -3.44 7.24 0.94
CA ASP A 20 -2.94 8.53 1.42
C ASP A 20 -1.45 8.67 1.08
N PRO A 21 -1.08 9.40 0.02
CA PRO A 21 0.31 9.56 -0.39
C PRO A 21 1.24 10.11 0.69
N ALA A 22 0.72 10.94 1.60
CA ALA A 22 1.50 11.51 2.69
C ALA A 22 1.98 10.44 3.69
N ARG A 23 1.33 9.27 3.73
CA ARG A 23 1.71 8.13 4.58
C ARG A 23 2.66 7.16 3.90
N ARG A 24 2.92 7.31 2.59
CA ARG A 24 3.74 6.39 1.80
C ARG A 24 5.14 6.15 2.38
N PRO A 25 5.87 7.17 2.87
CA PRO A 25 7.19 6.94 3.46
C PRO A 25 7.19 5.97 4.64
N LEU A 26 6.05 5.81 5.34
CA LEU A 26 5.94 4.96 6.53
C LEU A 26 5.92 3.46 6.21
N TRP A 27 5.60 3.07 4.97
CA TRP A 27 5.36 1.67 4.63
C TRP A 27 6.00 1.21 3.32
N ASP A 28 6.36 2.13 2.41
CA ASP A 28 6.94 1.78 1.09
C ASP A 28 8.40 1.29 1.22
N GLY A 29 9.12 1.73 2.26
CA GLY A 29 10.37 1.11 2.74
C GLY A 29 11.60 1.24 1.84
N ASN A 30 11.49 1.89 0.67
CA ASN A 30 12.59 2.04 -0.29
C ASN A 30 13.33 3.39 -0.21
N GLU A 31 13.01 4.22 0.79
CA GLU A 31 13.61 5.54 1.05
C GLU A 31 13.53 6.53 -0.13
N ASN A 32 12.69 6.27 -1.14
CA ASN A 32 12.56 7.14 -2.30
C ASN A 32 11.52 8.26 -2.07
N PRO A 33 10.30 8.00 -1.57
CA PRO A 33 9.35 9.05 -1.23
C PRO A 33 9.81 9.80 0.03
N ALA A 34 10.03 11.11 -0.07
CA ALA A 34 10.35 11.97 1.07
C ALA A 34 9.08 12.54 1.71
N GLU A 35 8.24 13.20 0.91
CA GLU A 35 7.05 13.90 1.39
C GLU A 35 5.98 13.97 0.31
N ALA A 36 4.70 13.91 0.70
CA ALA A 36 3.59 14.28 -0.15
C ALA A 36 2.71 15.29 0.60
N ALA A 37 2.23 16.33 -0.09
CA ALA A 37 1.31 17.28 0.50
C ALA A 37 0.03 16.58 1.00
N ALA A 38 -0.47 17.01 2.16
CA ALA A 38 -1.72 16.50 2.71
C ALA A 38 -2.91 16.77 1.77
N GLY A 39 -3.94 15.93 1.86
CA GLY A 39 -5.18 16.09 1.09
C GLY A 39 -5.20 15.42 -0.27
N GLN A 40 -4.08 14.89 -0.76
CA GLN A 40 -3.99 14.16 -2.04
C GLN A 40 -4.50 12.70 -1.94
N ARG A 41 -5.52 12.44 -1.10
CA ARG A 41 -6.04 11.08 -0.91
C ARG A 41 -6.69 10.59 -2.20
N ILE A 42 -6.14 9.51 -2.74
CA ILE A 42 -6.61 8.82 -3.93
C ILE A 42 -7.99 8.21 -3.66
N ARG A 43 -9.00 8.59 -4.43
CA ARG A 43 -10.37 8.08 -4.34
C ARG A 43 -10.71 7.13 -5.48
N SER A 44 -10.03 7.28 -6.62
CA SER A 44 -10.33 6.56 -7.86
C SER A 44 -9.07 6.15 -8.60
N VAL A 45 -9.18 5.11 -9.44
CA VAL A 45 -8.15 4.74 -10.42
C VAL A 45 -7.93 5.91 -11.39
N GLY A 46 -6.68 6.14 -11.76
CA GLY A 46 -6.28 7.23 -12.66
C GLY A 46 -6.08 8.58 -11.97
N GLU A 47 -6.46 8.73 -10.70
CA GLU A 47 -6.22 9.96 -9.95
C GLU A 47 -4.72 10.16 -9.72
N VAL A 48 -4.25 11.38 -9.99
CA VAL A 48 -2.83 11.75 -9.94
C VAL A 48 -2.52 12.42 -8.60
N PHE A 49 -1.35 12.13 -8.06
CA PHE A 49 -0.80 12.78 -6.88
C PHE A 49 0.70 13.03 -7.04
N THR A 50 1.19 14.04 -6.34
CA THR A 50 2.59 14.46 -6.41
C THR A 50 3.32 14.14 -5.11
N VAL A 51 4.55 13.65 -5.24
CA VAL A 51 5.43 13.30 -4.14
C VAL A 51 6.80 13.92 -4.38
N ALA A 52 7.38 14.53 -3.36
CA ALA A 52 8.79 14.85 -3.33
C ALA A 52 9.59 13.57 -3.10
N LEU A 53 10.62 13.38 -3.90
CA LEU A 53 11.57 12.29 -3.81
C LEU A 53 12.79 12.75 -3.02
N THR A 54 13.45 11.82 -2.34
CA THR A 54 14.67 12.09 -1.57
C THR A 54 15.85 12.51 -2.46
N LYS A 55 15.83 12.12 -3.75
CA LYS A 55 16.93 12.33 -4.69
C LYS A 55 16.54 13.11 -5.96
N ASP A 56 15.32 12.92 -6.45
CA ASP A 56 14.95 13.28 -7.82
C ASP A 56 13.76 14.27 -7.91
N GLY A 57 13.67 15.23 -7.01
CA GLY A 57 12.68 16.32 -7.09
C GLY A 57 11.23 15.86 -6.94
N LEU A 58 10.30 16.46 -7.68
CA LEU A 58 8.87 16.12 -7.62
C LEU A 58 8.50 15.08 -8.70
N ARG A 59 7.69 14.09 -8.32
CA ARG A 59 7.14 13.08 -9.23
C ARG A 59 5.62 13.01 -9.16
N GLU A 60 4.99 13.04 -10.33
CA GLU A 60 3.58 12.70 -10.50
C GLU A 60 3.42 11.18 -10.56
N ASN A 61 2.45 10.67 -9.81
CA ASN A 61 2.10 9.26 -9.73
C ASN A 61 0.60 9.14 -9.95
N ASN A 62 0.12 8.03 -10.50
CA ASN A 62 -1.31 7.76 -10.64
C ASN A 62 -1.71 6.47 -9.93
N GLY A 63 -2.88 6.45 -9.30
CA GLY A 63 -3.48 5.23 -8.77
C GLY A 63 -3.83 4.26 -9.91
N VAL A 64 -3.47 2.98 -9.77
CA VAL A 64 -3.82 1.92 -10.74
C VAL A 64 -4.60 0.82 -10.03
N GLU A 65 -5.40 0.07 -10.80
CA GLU A 65 -6.06 -1.12 -10.30
C GLU A 65 -5.02 -2.21 -9.97
N SER A 66 -5.28 -2.97 -8.91
CA SER A 66 -4.47 -4.13 -8.55
C SER A 66 -5.17 -5.39 -9.05
N ASP A 67 -4.49 -6.13 -9.93
CA ASP A 67 -4.97 -7.41 -10.49
C ASP A 67 -4.76 -8.60 -9.52
N GLU A 68 -4.45 -8.34 -8.25
CA GLU A 68 -4.15 -9.38 -7.25
C GLU A 68 -5.41 -10.10 -6.73
N GLU A 69 -6.57 -9.90 -7.35
CA GLU A 69 -7.78 -10.69 -7.09
C GLU A 69 -7.64 -12.15 -7.56
N ARG A 70 -6.58 -12.50 -8.29
CA ARG A 70 -6.26 -13.90 -8.61
C ARG A 70 -5.57 -14.64 -7.46
N ARG A 71 -6.24 -14.82 -6.32
CA ARG A 71 -5.75 -15.74 -5.28
C ARG A 71 -5.97 -17.20 -5.69
N PRO A 72 -4.95 -18.09 -5.68
CA PRO A 72 -5.21 -19.48 -5.36
C PRO A 72 -5.67 -19.54 -3.90
N ALA A 73 -6.79 -20.21 -3.63
CA ALA A 73 -7.37 -20.35 -2.30
C ALA A 73 -6.35 -20.95 -1.29
N GLY A 74 -5.71 -20.09 -0.51
CA GLY A 74 -4.83 -20.48 0.59
C GLY A 74 -5.66 -20.95 1.77
N ARG A 75 -5.58 -22.26 2.04
CA ARG A 75 -6.20 -23.01 3.14
C ARG A 75 -6.09 -22.26 4.48
N GLN A 76 -7.22 -21.99 5.12
CA GLN A 76 -7.27 -21.64 6.54
C GLN A 76 -6.83 -22.89 7.32
N ASN A 77 -5.77 -22.80 8.11
CA ASN A 77 -5.46 -23.84 9.09
C ASN A 77 -6.06 -23.40 10.43
N PRO A 78 -7.15 -24.01 10.92
CA PRO A 78 -7.60 -23.75 12.28
C PRO A 78 -6.53 -24.35 13.20
N GLY A 79 -5.82 -23.48 13.93
CA GLY A 79 -4.90 -23.92 14.96
C GLY A 79 -5.64 -24.80 15.95
N VAL A 80 -5.28 -26.08 16.01
CA VAL A 80 -5.65 -26.96 17.11
C VAL A 80 -4.90 -26.49 18.35
N HIS A 81 -5.63 -25.81 19.24
CA HIS A 81 -5.28 -25.78 20.65
C HIS A 81 -5.74 -27.09 21.26
N GLU A 82 -4.80 -27.97 21.60
CA GLU A 82 -5.00 -28.92 22.70
C GLU A 82 -3.77 -28.91 23.62
N ARG A 83 -4.06 -29.05 24.90
CA ARG A 83 -3.18 -28.81 26.05
C ARG A 83 -2.12 -29.88 26.27
#